data_AF-A0AAN0KK05-F1
#
_entry.id   AF-A0AAN0KK05-F1
#
_cell.length_a   1.000
_cell.length_b   1.000
_cell.length_c   1.000
_cell.angle_alpha   90.00
_cell.angle_beta   90.00
_cell.angle_gamma   90.00
#
_symmetry.space_group_name_H-M   'P 1'
#
loop_
_entity.id
_entity.type
_entity.pdbx_description
1 polymer ?
#
loop_
_entity_poly.entity_id
_entity_poly.type
_entity_poly.pdbx_seq_one_letter_code
_entity_poly.pdbx_strand_id
1 'polypeptide(L)'
;MNIPRRAIGPLGIALVVFFVLPLLVPATVRLLRPADQAEELGEVEASAIYQGEDGSLRMLRVMKHSTTQDDVFVLLDNDLQARQLLGQPQRIVLPRAQLRQPARLRSEADGQLSLLLNDRHWWLRQPAQTAFEPMDAALRQRFAAALGTGVSRYAFGEQREPGLLEVTSNTGDRYALYWASGELYPWAERLQRWQQRPWAQYQQTVSRIDYADFDTDVAQYGLPTMLLQFAQKVRPGEFERWPRLSVHSSADQQVRAAPRLYQPVSDGFVVSRQALRDAGITQIAAVAQVPVQFSGEVLARNADRVLMRYDETPTTAAEVVLQIVDARSLQLVWRKSSREMPQLLLDGAQLAAQAWPGGFYLTTSANLPALVIDNAGQTLYDFQPQKRLPSPGED
;
A
#
# COMPACT_ATOMS: atom_id res chain seq x y z
N MET A 1 85.54 8.04 13.97
CA MET A 1 84.48 7.99 15.01
C MET A 1 83.67 9.26 14.86
N ASN A 2 82.58 9.18 14.10
CA ASN A 2 81.93 10.35 13.50
C ASN A 2 80.85 10.92 14.42
N ILE A 3 81.00 12.20 14.75
CA ILE A 3 79.92 13.07 15.24
C ILE A 3 79.33 13.77 14.00
N PRO A 4 77.99 13.82 13.90
CA PRO A 4 77.32 15.09 13.55
C PRO A 4 76.10 15.32 14.47
N ARG A 5 76.02 16.44 15.20
CA ARG A 5 75.37 17.73 14.82
C ARG A 5 73.95 17.54 14.24
N ARG A 6 72.91 17.50 15.09
CA ARG A 6 72.03 18.61 15.57
C ARG A 6 71.28 19.38 14.46
N ALA A 7 69.95 19.26 14.48
CA ALA A 7 69.01 20.37 14.29
C ALA A 7 67.76 20.10 15.15
N ILE A 8 67.28 21.14 15.83
CA ILE A 8 66.30 21.15 16.91
C ILE A 8 65.00 21.77 16.40
N GLY A 9 63.87 21.17 16.80
CA GLY A 9 62.64 21.88 17.19
C GLY A 9 61.42 21.74 16.27
N PRO A 10 60.20 22.09 16.73
CA PRO A 10 59.74 22.23 18.12
C PRO A 10 58.37 21.58 18.41
N LEU A 11 57.94 21.66 19.68
CA LEU A 11 56.58 21.60 20.26
C LEU A 11 55.42 21.34 19.27
N GLY A 12 54.52 20.40 19.51
CA GLY A 12 53.65 20.40 20.69
C GLY A 12 52.50 21.38 20.51
N ILE A 13 51.35 20.86 20.08
CA ILE A 13 49.95 21.33 20.18
C ILE A 13 49.23 20.99 18.86
N ALA A 14 48.19 20.14 18.98
CA ALA A 14 46.89 20.28 18.31
C ALA A 14 46.33 18.93 17.82
N LEU A 15 45.04 18.76 18.18
CA LEU A 15 44.04 17.85 17.62
C LEU A 15 44.15 16.36 18.04
N VAL A 16 43.30 15.85 18.93
CA VAL A 16 41.83 15.85 18.83
C VAL A 16 41.37 15.49 17.42
N VAL A 17 41.66 14.26 16.98
CA VAL A 17 40.91 13.56 15.94
C VAL A 17 40.77 12.08 16.32
N PHE A 18 40.26 11.83 17.53
CA PHE A 18 39.64 10.52 17.87
C PHE A 18 38.10 10.59 17.80
N PHE A 19 37.59 11.72 17.33
CA PHE A 19 36.24 11.88 16.83
C PHE A 19 36.35 12.27 15.36
N VAL A 20 35.46 11.74 14.53
CA VAL A 20 35.20 12.03 13.11
C VAL A 20 35.65 10.90 12.15
N LEU A 21 34.62 10.28 11.53
CA LEU A 21 34.54 9.23 10.50
C LEU A 21 34.65 7.76 10.96
N PRO A 22 33.54 6.99 10.79
CA PRO A 22 33.31 6.42 9.47
C PRO A 22 32.11 7.08 8.78
N LEU A 23 32.40 7.89 7.76
CA LEU A 23 31.46 8.16 6.69
C LEU A 23 31.35 6.84 5.88
N LEU A 24 30.33 6.06 6.18
CA LEU A 24 29.84 4.98 5.30
C LEU A 24 28.49 5.43 4.75
N VAL A 25 28.55 6.01 3.55
CA VAL A 25 27.41 6.25 2.64
C VAL A 25 27.47 5.13 1.58
N PRO A 26 26.36 4.71 0.94
CA PRO A 26 25.27 3.88 1.44
C PRO A 26 25.30 2.49 0.76
N ALA A 27 25.30 1.41 1.54
CA ALA A 27 25.46 0.05 1.03
C ALA A 27 24.13 -0.66 0.66
N THR A 28 23.15 0.02 0.08
CA THR A 28 21.88 -0.60 -0.34
C THR A 28 21.77 -0.95 -1.82
N VAL A 29 22.82 -0.73 -2.62
CA VAL A 29 22.86 -1.14 -4.05
C VAL A 29 23.84 -2.30 -4.32
N ARG A 30 24.73 -2.65 -3.37
CA ARG A 30 25.78 -3.68 -3.58
C ARG A 30 25.38 -5.13 -3.27
N LEU A 31 24.09 -5.44 -3.12
CA LEU A 31 23.66 -6.82 -2.85
C LEU A 31 23.41 -7.67 -4.10
N LEU A 32 23.73 -7.19 -5.32
CA LEU A 32 23.58 -7.95 -6.56
C LEU A 32 24.73 -7.68 -7.54
N ARG A 33 25.62 -8.68 -7.72
CA ARG A 33 26.62 -8.86 -8.81
C ARG A 33 27.81 -7.88 -8.92
N PRO A 34 28.91 -8.28 -9.60
CA PRO A 34 30.16 -7.51 -9.71
C PRO A 34 29.96 -6.22 -10.50
N ALA A 35 30.80 -5.24 -10.20
CA ALA A 35 30.70 -3.82 -10.58
C ALA A 35 30.58 -3.51 -12.10
N ASP A 36 30.81 -4.49 -12.98
CA ASP A 36 30.78 -4.29 -14.43
C ASP A 36 29.38 -4.45 -15.06
N GLN A 37 28.35 -4.82 -14.29
CA GLN A 37 26.94 -4.88 -14.73
C GLN A 37 26.02 -3.87 -14.01
N ALA A 38 26.58 -2.97 -13.20
CA ALA A 38 25.82 -2.12 -12.29
C ALA A 38 25.17 -0.88 -12.95
N GLU A 39 25.46 -0.59 -14.23
CA GLU A 39 25.26 0.77 -14.77
C GLU A 39 23.92 1.09 -15.44
N GLU A 40 22.96 0.16 -15.61
CA GLU A 40 21.68 0.50 -16.29
C GLU A 40 20.40 -0.02 -15.61
N LEU A 41 20.39 -0.25 -14.30
CA LEU A 41 19.13 -0.62 -13.62
C LEU A 41 18.26 0.62 -13.33
N GLY A 42 18.87 1.76 -13.03
CA GLY A 42 18.15 2.98 -12.64
C GLY A 42 17.63 2.95 -11.20
N GLU A 43 16.59 3.73 -10.92
CA GLU A 43 16.00 3.89 -9.59
C GLU A 43 14.82 2.95 -9.35
N VAL A 44 14.54 2.60 -8.09
CA VAL A 44 13.33 1.85 -7.72
C VAL A 44 12.11 2.75 -7.89
N GLU A 45 11.24 2.40 -8.83
CA GLU A 45 9.96 3.08 -9.08
C GLU A 45 8.81 2.47 -8.28
N ALA A 46 8.77 1.15 -8.19
CA ALA A 46 7.74 0.41 -7.47
C ALA A 46 8.30 -0.90 -6.91
N SER A 47 7.63 -1.42 -5.89
CA SER A 47 7.96 -2.71 -5.30
C SER A 47 6.75 -3.37 -4.67
N ALA A 48 6.76 -4.69 -4.62
CA ALA A 48 5.74 -5.50 -3.96
C ALA A 48 6.38 -6.77 -3.39
N ILE A 49 5.73 -7.37 -2.40
CA ILE A 49 6.08 -8.72 -1.94
C ILE A 49 5.00 -9.71 -2.33
N TYR A 50 5.34 -10.99 -2.37
CA TYR A 50 4.36 -12.06 -2.52
C TYR A 50 4.96 -13.36 -1.98
N GLN A 51 4.11 -14.35 -1.73
CA GLN A 51 4.55 -15.67 -1.32
C GLN A 51 4.72 -16.57 -2.54
N GLY A 52 5.88 -17.20 -2.68
CA GLY A 52 6.12 -18.25 -3.67
C GLY A 52 5.33 -19.52 -3.38
N GLU A 53 5.17 -20.39 -4.37
CA GLU A 53 4.51 -21.70 -4.21
C GLU A 53 5.22 -22.59 -3.18
N ASP A 54 6.54 -22.41 -3.03
CA ASP A 54 7.39 -23.04 -2.02
C ASP A 54 7.27 -22.40 -0.63
N GLY A 55 6.39 -21.40 -0.48
CA GLY A 55 6.19 -20.65 0.74
C GLY A 55 7.22 -19.55 0.97
N SER A 56 8.20 -19.38 0.08
CA SER A 56 9.26 -18.39 0.27
C SER A 56 8.73 -16.96 0.12
N LEU A 57 9.30 -16.03 0.88
CA LEU A 57 8.95 -14.62 0.77
C LEU A 57 9.74 -13.99 -0.37
N ARG A 58 9.02 -13.52 -1.39
CA ARG A 58 9.61 -12.97 -2.61
C ARG A 58 9.29 -11.50 -2.73
N MET A 59 10.19 -10.76 -3.38
CA MET A 59 10.07 -9.33 -3.64
C MET A 59 10.25 -9.06 -5.12
N LEU A 60 9.28 -8.37 -5.69
CA LEU A 60 9.37 -7.79 -7.01
C LEU A 60 9.77 -6.32 -6.88
N ARG A 61 10.78 -5.89 -7.64
CA ARG A 61 11.17 -4.49 -7.79
C ARG A 61 11.08 -4.09 -9.25
N VAL A 62 10.51 -2.92 -9.49
CA VAL A 62 10.52 -2.26 -10.80
C VAL A 62 11.57 -1.18 -10.74
N MET A 63 12.67 -1.41 -11.45
CA MET A 63 13.70 -0.42 -11.65
C MET A 63 13.39 0.39 -12.92
N LYS A 64 13.70 1.68 -12.94
CA LYS A 64 13.53 2.52 -14.12
C LYS A 64 14.74 3.40 -14.33
N HIS A 65 15.19 3.46 -15.56
CA HIS A 65 16.02 4.56 -16.06
C HIS A 65 15.40 5.11 -17.33
N SER A 66 15.59 6.41 -17.55
CA SER A 66 15.10 7.10 -18.74
C SER A 66 16.28 7.51 -19.61
N THR A 67 16.16 7.32 -20.91
CA THR A 67 17.05 7.92 -21.91
C THR A 67 16.37 9.15 -22.52
N THR A 68 16.99 9.76 -23.54
CA THR A 68 16.37 10.86 -24.27
C THR A 68 15.09 10.44 -24.99
N GLN A 69 15.02 9.20 -25.48
CA GLN A 69 13.94 8.69 -26.33
C GLN A 69 13.03 7.67 -25.65
N ASP A 70 13.52 6.94 -24.65
CA ASP A 70 12.83 5.80 -24.06
C ASP A 70 12.81 5.84 -22.52
N ASP A 71 11.77 5.23 -21.95
CA ASP A 71 11.76 4.76 -20.57
C ASP A 71 12.03 3.25 -20.56
N VAL A 72 13.05 2.83 -19.83
CA VAL A 72 13.41 1.43 -19.67
C VAL A 72 13.05 0.98 -18.26
N PHE A 73 12.20 -0.03 -18.17
CA PHE A 73 11.79 -0.67 -16.93
C PHE A 73 12.41 -2.06 -16.83
N VAL A 74 13.07 -2.36 -15.71
CA VAL A 74 13.66 -3.66 -15.42
C VAL A 74 13.00 -4.25 -14.19
N LEU A 75 12.32 -5.38 -14.36
CA LEU A 75 11.61 -6.09 -13.32
C LEU A 75 12.56 -7.13 -12.71
N LEU A 76 12.84 -6.98 -11.43
CA LEU A 76 13.71 -7.86 -10.64
C LEU A 76 12.86 -8.62 -9.64
N ASP A 77 12.80 -9.94 -9.80
CA ASP A 77 12.13 -10.85 -8.86
C ASP A 77 13.20 -11.51 -7.98
N ASN A 78 13.06 -11.42 -6.67
CA ASN A 78 14.05 -11.88 -5.71
C ASN A 78 13.43 -12.69 -4.59
N ASP A 79 14.12 -13.75 -4.18
CA ASP A 79 13.87 -14.36 -2.88
C ASP A 79 14.53 -13.49 -1.81
N LEU A 80 13.75 -12.98 -0.85
CA LEU A 80 14.26 -12.10 0.20
C LEU A 80 15.16 -12.85 1.20
N GLN A 81 14.90 -14.14 1.43
CA GLN A 81 15.68 -14.95 2.38
C GLN A 81 17.00 -15.39 1.75
N ALA A 82 16.94 -15.98 0.56
CA ALA A 82 18.13 -16.42 -0.16
C ALA A 82 18.92 -15.24 -0.78
N ARG A 83 18.33 -14.04 -0.83
CA ARG A 83 18.90 -12.84 -1.48
C ARG A 83 19.32 -13.11 -2.92
N GLN A 84 18.58 -13.96 -3.60
CA GLN A 84 18.88 -14.45 -4.93
C GLN A 84 17.83 -13.95 -5.94
N LEU A 85 18.24 -13.70 -7.18
CA LEU A 85 17.31 -13.42 -8.28
C LEU A 85 16.58 -14.70 -8.70
N LEU A 86 15.27 -14.59 -8.85
CA LEU A 86 14.37 -15.64 -9.29
C LEU A 86 14.14 -15.51 -10.81
N GLY A 87 15.05 -16.10 -11.57
CA GLY A 87 15.02 -16.07 -13.04
C GLY A 87 15.74 -14.87 -13.64
N GLN A 88 15.54 -14.67 -14.94
CA GLN A 88 16.12 -13.53 -15.66
C GLN A 88 15.26 -12.28 -15.47
N PRO A 89 15.87 -11.09 -15.25
CA PRO A 89 15.15 -9.83 -15.24
C PRO A 89 14.34 -9.62 -16.52
N GLN A 90 13.08 -9.23 -16.38
CA GLN A 90 12.26 -8.85 -17.52
C GLN A 90 12.50 -7.37 -17.84
N ARG A 91 12.89 -7.07 -19.07
CA ARG A 91 13.12 -5.70 -19.55
C ARG A 91 11.97 -5.25 -20.45
N ILE A 92 11.39 -4.10 -20.13
CA ILE A 92 10.30 -3.47 -20.89
C ILE A 92 10.78 -2.09 -21.32
N VAL A 93 10.75 -1.81 -22.62
CA VAL A 93 11.13 -0.51 -23.19
C VAL A 93 9.89 0.15 -23.75
N LEU A 94 9.63 1.37 -23.33
CA LEU A 94 8.51 2.17 -23.79
C LEU A 94 9.02 3.50 -24.34
N PRO A 95 8.42 4.02 -25.43
CA PRO A 95 8.72 5.38 -25.86
C PRO A 95 8.49 6.37 -24.72
N ARG A 96 9.39 7.34 -24.57
CA ARG A 96 9.33 8.30 -23.48
C ARG A 96 8.00 9.06 -23.51
N ALA A 97 7.25 8.99 -22.42
CA ALA A 97 5.97 9.66 -22.30
C ALA A 97 6.17 11.17 -22.07
N GLN A 98 5.33 12.01 -22.69
CA GLN A 98 5.31 13.45 -22.44
C GLN A 98 4.97 13.78 -20.97
N LEU A 99 4.07 13.00 -20.38
CA LEU A 99 3.72 13.08 -18.96
C LEU A 99 4.25 11.83 -18.27
N ARG A 100 5.29 12.02 -17.45
CA ARG A 100 5.87 10.93 -16.66
C ARG A 100 4.94 10.60 -15.50
N GLN A 101 4.51 9.34 -15.42
CA GLN A 101 3.83 8.80 -14.25
C GLN A 101 4.70 7.68 -13.68
N PRO A 102 4.81 7.56 -12.35
CA PRO A 102 5.61 6.50 -11.74
C PRO A 102 5.03 5.12 -12.08
N ALA A 103 5.89 4.11 -12.07
CA ALA A 103 5.38 2.74 -12.12
C ALA A 103 4.56 2.44 -10.86
N ARG A 104 3.51 1.63 -10.98
CA ARG A 104 2.69 1.22 -9.83
C ARG A 104 2.48 -0.27 -9.85
N LEU A 105 2.71 -0.90 -8.71
CA LEU A 105 2.42 -2.31 -8.46
C LEU A 105 1.25 -2.42 -7.49
N ARG A 106 0.39 -3.41 -7.69
CA ARG A 106 -0.68 -3.75 -6.77
C ARG A 106 -0.90 -5.25 -6.75
N SER A 107 -1.12 -5.81 -5.56
CA SER A 107 -1.70 -7.14 -5.42
C SER A 107 -3.20 -7.06 -5.62
N GLU A 108 -3.70 -7.83 -6.57
CA GLU A 108 -5.12 -8.05 -6.77
C GLU A 108 -5.69 -8.96 -5.68
N ALA A 109 -7.03 -9.01 -5.59
CA ALA A 109 -7.73 -9.74 -4.53
C ALA A 109 -7.45 -11.26 -4.55
N ASP A 110 -7.11 -11.81 -5.71
CA ASP A 110 -6.73 -13.21 -5.93
C ASP A 110 -5.23 -13.48 -5.72
N GLY A 111 -4.46 -12.47 -5.29
CA GLY A 111 -3.01 -12.55 -5.06
C GLY A 111 -2.17 -12.38 -6.32
N GLN A 112 -2.76 -12.14 -7.50
CA GLN A 112 -2.00 -11.80 -8.70
C GLN A 112 -1.41 -10.38 -8.58
N LEU A 113 -0.27 -10.15 -9.22
CA LEU A 113 0.35 -8.83 -9.26
C LEU A 113 0.00 -8.11 -10.57
N SER A 114 -0.56 -6.91 -10.46
CA SER A 114 -0.75 -5.99 -11.57
C SER A 114 0.32 -4.90 -11.56
N LEU A 115 0.78 -4.53 -12.74
CA LEU A 115 1.74 -3.45 -12.98
C LEU A 115 1.15 -2.43 -13.95
N LEU A 116 1.18 -1.16 -13.55
CA LEU A 116 0.93 -0.03 -14.45
C LEU A 116 2.25 0.69 -14.75
N LEU A 117 2.53 0.91 -16.03
CA LEU A 117 3.67 1.69 -16.51
C LEU A 117 3.16 2.95 -17.20
N ASN A 118 3.64 4.12 -16.75
CA ASN A 118 3.28 5.44 -17.27
C ASN A 118 1.75 5.68 -17.36
N ASP A 119 0.95 5.04 -16.49
CA ASP A 119 -0.52 5.04 -16.53
C ASP A 119 -1.16 4.64 -17.87
N ARG A 120 -0.40 3.99 -18.76
CA ARG A 120 -0.83 3.69 -20.14
C ARG A 120 -0.70 2.24 -20.53
N HIS A 121 0.15 1.51 -19.85
CA HIS A 121 0.35 0.09 -20.11
C HIS A 121 0.03 -0.69 -18.86
N TRP A 122 -0.96 -1.57 -18.95
CA TRP A 122 -1.31 -2.50 -17.90
C TRP A 122 -0.75 -3.88 -18.21
N TRP A 123 -0.04 -4.42 -17.23
CA TRP A 123 0.58 -5.74 -17.28
C TRP A 123 0.12 -6.56 -16.08
N LEU A 124 -0.05 -7.86 -16.29
CA LEU A 124 -0.47 -8.79 -15.25
C LEU A 124 0.55 -9.92 -15.13
N ARG A 125 0.91 -10.28 -13.89
CA ARG A 125 1.81 -11.40 -13.62
C ARG A 125 1.01 -12.69 -13.66
N GLN A 126 1.45 -13.64 -14.48
CA GLN A 126 0.84 -14.96 -14.53
C GLN A 126 1.15 -15.73 -13.25
N PRO A 127 0.19 -16.42 -12.59
CA PRO A 127 0.40 -17.10 -11.32
C PRO A 127 1.60 -18.05 -11.27
N ALA A 128 1.84 -18.79 -12.36
CA ALA A 128 2.89 -19.81 -12.46
C ALA A 128 4.20 -19.30 -13.10
N GLN A 129 4.30 -18.01 -13.44
CA GLN A 129 5.47 -17.45 -14.12
C GLN A 129 6.00 -16.22 -13.39
N THR A 130 7.29 -15.95 -13.53
CA THR A 130 7.90 -14.72 -13.02
C THR A 130 7.67 -13.52 -13.95
N ALA A 131 7.22 -13.77 -15.19
CA ALA A 131 7.01 -12.77 -16.20
C ALA A 131 5.63 -12.08 -16.11
N PHE A 132 5.62 -10.80 -16.46
CA PHE A 132 4.44 -10.00 -16.69
C PHE A 132 4.07 -10.01 -18.17
N GLU A 133 2.77 -10.09 -18.45
CA GLU A 133 2.24 -10.03 -19.81
C GLU A 133 1.39 -8.78 -20.03
N PRO A 134 1.46 -8.14 -21.22
CA PRO A 134 0.70 -6.94 -21.51
C PRO A 134 -0.76 -7.27 -21.75
N MET A 135 -1.66 -6.52 -21.10
CA MET A 135 -3.09 -6.85 -21.08
C MET A 135 -3.92 -6.14 -22.16
N ASP A 136 -3.37 -5.15 -22.87
CA ASP A 136 -4.10 -4.31 -23.83
C ASP A 136 -4.78 -5.11 -24.96
N ALA A 137 -4.16 -6.20 -25.43
CA ALA A 137 -4.75 -7.06 -26.45
C ALA A 137 -5.91 -7.89 -25.88
N ALA A 138 -5.71 -8.52 -24.73
CA ALA A 138 -6.73 -9.32 -24.05
C ALA A 138 -7.95 -8.46 -23.65
N LEU A 139 -7.70 -7.24 -23.18
CA LEU A 139 -8.74 -6.28 -22.82
C LEU A 139 -9.60 -5.88 -24.03
N ARG A 140 -8.95 -5.52 -25.15
CA ARG A 140 -9.66 -5.16 -26.40
C ARG A 140 -10.43 -6.32 -26.98
N GLN A 141 -9.91 -7.54 -26.87
CA GLN A 141 -10.61 -8.73 -27.33
C GLN A 141 -11.85 -9.01 -26.47
N ARG A 142 -11.71 -8.95 -25.13
CA ARG A 142 -12.81 -9.25 -24.19
C ARG A 142 -13.91 -8.19 -24.22
N PHE A 143 -13.54 -6.92 -24.36
CA PHE A 143 -14.47 -5.78 -24.29
C PHE A 143 -14.46 -4.94 -25.57
N ALA A 144 -14.47 -5.60 -26.74
CA ALA A 144 -14.33 -4.94 -28.03
C ALA A 144 -15.33 -3.80 -28.28
N ALA A 145 -16.56 -3.92 -27.79
CA ALA A 145 -17.58 -2.89 -27.94
C ALA A 145 -17.24 -1.58 -27.19
N ALA A 146 -16.63 -1.68 -26.01
CA ALA A 146 -16.33 -0.53 -25.16
C ALA A 146 -14.90 0.01 -25.37
N LEU A 147 -13.96 -0.89 -25.67
CA LEU A 147 -12.52 -0.60 -25.65
C LEU A 147 -11.84 -0.90 -26.99
N GLY A 148 -12.59 -1.24 -28.05
CA GLY A 148 -12.04 -1.57 -29.36
C GLY A 148 -11.21 -0.45 -30.01
N THR A 149 -11.50 0.81 -29.66
CA THR A 149 -10.70 1.98 -30.09
C THR A 149 -9.35 2.08 -29.40
N GLY A 150 -9.09 1.25 -28.38
CA GLY A 150 -7.91 1.28 -27.54
C GLY A 150 -8.12 2.02 -26.23
N VAL A 151 -7.08 1.99 -25.39
CA VAL A 151 -7.05 2.60 -24.07
C VAL A 151 -6.03 3.73 -24.06
N SER A 152 -6.44 4.88 -23.50
CA SER A 152 -5.60 6.06 -23.33
C SER A 152 -5.01 6.15 -21.94
N ARG A 153 -5.67 5.56 -20.92
CA ARG A 153 -5.22 5.59 -19.53
C ARG A 153 -5.73 4.41 -18.71
N TYR A 154 -4.90 3.98 -17.77
CA TYR A 154 -5.22 3.10 -16.65
C TYR A 154 -4.93 3.79 -15.31
N ALA A 155 -5.73 3.47 -14.30
CA ALA A 155 -5.41 3.79 -12.91
C ALA A 155 -5.96 2.72 -11.97
N PHE A 156 -5.19 2.34 -10.95
CA PHE A 156 -5.72 1.53 -9.87
C PHE A 156 -6.82 2.29 -9.12
N GLY A 157 -7.92 1.59 -8.81
CA GLY A 157 -8.96 2.10 -7.93
C GLY A 157 -8.46 2.36 -6.50
N GLU A 158 -9.34 2.91 -5.67
CA GLU A 158 -9.06 3.16 -4.25
C GLU A 158 -8.75 1.84 -3.51
N GLN A 159 -7.99 1.92 -2.41
CA GLN A 159 -7.68 0.77 -1.55
C GLN A 159 -8.94 0.02 -1.07
N ARG A 160 -10.05 0.75 -0.90
CA ARG A 160 -11.36 0.20 -0.50
C ARG A 160 -12.10 -0.49 -1.66
N GLU A 161 -11.54 -0.53 -2.85
CA GLU A 161 -12.08 -1.24 -4.02
C GLU A 161 -11.02 -2.17 -4.61
N PRO A 162 -10.67 -3.24 -3.87
CA PRO A 162 -9.68 -4.19 -4.34
C PRO A 162 -10.14 -4.80 -5.68
N GLY A 163 -9.21 -4.94 -6.63
CA GLY A 163 -9.53 -5.45 -7.97
C GLY A 163 -10.01 -4.41 -8.97
N LEU A 164 -10.36 -3.18 -8.55
CA LEU A 164 -10.84 -2.15 -9.47
C LEU A 164 -9.68 -1.56 -10.27
N LEU A 165 -9.82 -1.56 -11.60
CA LEU A 165 -9.00 -0.76 -12.50
C LEU A 165 -9.89 0.26 -13.20
N GLU A 166 -9.58 1.54 -13.06
CA GLU A 166 -10.17 2.57 -13.92
C GLU A 166 -9.50 2.52 -15.29
N VAL A 167 -10.32 2.45 -16.35
CA VAL A 167 -9.87 2.40 -17.74
C VAL A 167 -10.50 3.55 -18.51
N THR A 168 -9.69 4.38 -19.15
CA THR A 168 -10.16 5.42 -20.07
C THR A 168 -9.86 5.00 -21.49
N SER A 169 -10.90 4.85 -22.31
CA SER A 169 -10.75 4.54 -23.74
C SER A 169 -10.08 5.69 -24.52
N ASN A 170 -9.70 5.44 -25.77
CA ASN A 170 -9.20 6.48 -26.67
C ASN A 170 -10.27 7.52 -27.07
N THR A 171 -11.55 7.22 -26.89
CA THR A 171 -12.66 8.17 -27.08
C THR A 171 -12.90 9.06 -25.85
N GLY A 172 -12.22 8.78 -24.72
CA GLY A 172 -12.36 9.51 -23.47
C GLY A 172 -13.39 8.93 -22.50
N ASP A 173 -14.12 7.87 -22.90
CA ASP A 173 -15.07 7.19 -22.03
C ASP A 173 -14.34 6.45 -20.90
N ARG A 174 -14.84 6.62 -19.67
CA ARG A 174 -14.27 6.02 -18.46
C ARG A 174 -15.08 4.81 -18.01
N TYR A 175 -14.38 3.74 -17.66
CA TYR A 175 -14.95 2.49 -17.22
C TYR A 175 -14.32 2.02 -15.90
N ALA A 176 -15.11 1.32 -15.11
CA ALA A 176 -14.64 0.51 -14.00
C ALA A 176 -14.50 -0.94 -14.48
N LEU A 177 -13.27 -1.45 -14.46
CA LEU A 177 -12.92 -2.82 -14.84
C LEU A 177 -12.63 -3.65 -13.59
N TYR A 178 -13.21 -4.84 -13.53
CA TYR A 178 -12.83 -5.90 -12.60
C TYR A 178 -12.44 -7.13 -13.41
N TRP A 179 -11.13 -7.32 -13.58
CA TRP A 179 -10.59 -8.31 -14.49
C TRP A 179 -10.97 -9.75 -14.10
N ALA A 180 -10.85 -10.08 -12.82
CA ALA A 180 -11.14 -11.40 -12.29
C ALA A 180 -12.62 -11.80 -12.44
N SER A 181 -13.57 -10.89 -12.19
CA SER A 181 -14.99 -11.15 -12.41
C SER A 181 -15.41 -11.03 -13.88
N GLY A 182 -14.62 -10.33 -14.69
CA GLY A 182 -14.94 -10.06 -16.09
C GLY A 182 -15.93 -8.94 -16.32
N GLU A 183 -16.10 -8.07 -15.32
CA GLU A 183 -17.05 -6.99 -15.39
C GLU A 183 -16.39 -5.72 -15.90
N LEU A 184 -17.08 -5.05 -16.82
CA LEU A 184 -16.75 -3.72 -17.30
C LEU A 184 -18.04 -2.91 -17.38
N TYR A 185 -18.06 -1.73 -16.79
CA TYR A 185 -19.21 -0.83 -16.85
C TYR A 185 -18.79 0.63 -16.77
N PRO A 186 -19.63 1.58 -17.20
CA PRO A 186 -19.31 3.00 -17.13
C PRO A 186 -18.93 3.43 -15.72
N TRP A 187 -17.88 4.25 -15.59
CA TRP A 187 -17.36 4.67 -14.30
C TRP A 187 -18.43 5.30 -13.38
N ALA A 188 -19.35 6.07 -13.97
CA ALA A 188 -20.44 6.73 -13.26
C ALA A 188 -21.43 5.75 -12.60
N GLU A 189 -21.59 4.55 -13.14
CA GLU A 189 -22.53 3.54 -12.61
C GLU A 189 -21.97 2.76 -11.41
N ARG A 190 -20.67 2.86 -11.13
CA ARG A 190 -19.96 2.03 -10.15
C ARG A 190 -20.63 2.01 -8.78
N LEU A 191 -20.94 3.18 -8.24
CA LEU A 191 -21.53 3.28 -6.90
C LEU A 191 -22.97 2.78 -6.88
N GLN A 192 -23.76 3.13 -7.89
CA GLN A 192 -25.14 2.69 -8.01
C GLN A 192 -25.23 1.16 -8.10
N ARG A 193 -24.41 0.53 -8.93
CA ARG A 193 -24.36 -0.93 -9.07
C ARG A 193 -24.05 -1.63 -7.75
N TRP A 194 -23.14 -1.06 -6.96
CA TRP A 194 -22.84 -1.58 -5.63
C TRP A 194 -24.04 -1.46 -4.68
N GLN A 195 -24.70 -0.30 -4.63
CA GLN A 195 -25.83 -0.05 -3.73
C GLN A 195 -27.08 -0.87 -4.08
N GLN A 196 -27.26 -1.23 -5.35
CA GLN A 196 -28.41 -1.99 -5.85
C GLN A 196 -28.22 -3.51 -5.76
N ARG A 197 -27.15 -3.99 -5.11
CA ARG A 197 -26.91 -5.42 -4.95
C ARG A 197 -28.01 -6.10 -4.13
N PRO A 198 -28.47 -7.29 -4.53
CA PRO A 198 -29.51 -8.02 -3.81
C PRO A 198 -28.89 -8.76 -2.62
N TRP A 199 -28.37 -8.03 -1.64
CA TRP A 199 -27.62 -8.57 -0.49
C TRP A 199 -28.33 -9.71 0.25
N ALA A 200 -29.68 -9.67 0.30
CA ALA A 200 -30.49 -10.71 0.92
C ALA A 200 -30.36 -12.09 0.24
N GLN A 201 -30.01 -12.14 -1.05
CA GLN A 201 -29.82 -13.38 -1.80
C GLN A 201 -28.43 -13.99 -1.58
N TYR A 202 -27.48 -13.21 -1.05
CA TYR A 202 -26.09 -13.64 -0.91
C TYR A 202 -26.00 -14.59 0.29
N GLN A 203 -25.43 -15.77 0.07
CA GLN A 203 -25.31 -16.78 1.12
C GLN A 203 -24.05 -16.57 1.96
N GLN A 204 -22.95 -16.13 1.34
CA GLN A 204 -21.68 -15.98 2.00
C GLN A 204 -21.55 -14.65 2.73
N THR A 205 -20.84 -14.68 3.85
CA THR A 205 -20.45 -13.50 4.62
C THR A 205 -18.96 -13.57 4.94
N VAL A 206 -18.28 -12.44 4.84
CA VAL A 206 -16.89 -12.29 5.28
C VAL A 206 -16.83 -11.34 6.47
N SER A 207 -15.97 -11.68 7.43
CA SER A 207 -15.63 -10.79 8.53
C SER A 207 -14.67 -9.71 8.04
N ARG A 208 -14.96 -8.45 8.37
CA ARG A 208 -14.10 -7.30 8.08
C ARG A 208 -13.89 -6.50 9.35
N ILE A 209 -12.77 -5.79 9.40
CA ILE A 209 -12.39 -4.93 10.51
C ILE A 209 -11.92 -3.61 9.89
N ASP A 210 -12.61 -2.50 10.11
CA ASP A 210 -12.23 -1.20 9.53
C ASP A 210 -12.54 -0.05 10.49
N TYR A 211 -11.86 1.08 10.30
CA TYR A 211 -12.20 2.30 11.02
C TYR A 211 -13.45 2.96 10.42
N ALA A 212 -14.31 3.41 11.31
CA ALA A 212 -15.45 4.25 11.01
C ALA A 212 -15.20 5.67 11.55
N ASP A 213 -15.55 6.66 10.73
CA ASP A 213 -15.37 8.07 11.05
C ASP A 213 -16.52 8.54 11.94
N PHE A 214 -16.24 9.45 12.87
CA PHE A 214 -17.29 10.09 13.63
C PHE A 214 -17.98 11.18 12.79
N ASP A 215 -19.29 11.07 12.62
CA ASP A 215 -20.09 12.03 11.85
C ASP A 215 -20.77 13.02 12.79
N THR A 216 -20.00 14.03 13.24
CA THR A 216 -20.44 15.13 14.13
C THR A 216 -19.47 16.33 14.08
N ASP A 217 -19.85 17.45 14.70
CA ASP A 217 -19.01 18.63 15.01
C ASP A 217 -17.70 18.30 15.78
N VAL A 218 -17.54 17.07 16.29
CA VAL A 218 -16.32 16.59 16.97
C VAL A 218 -15.16 16.39 15.98
N ALA A 219 -15.43 16.32 14.68
CA ALA A 219 -14.39 16.31 13.63
C ALA A 219 -13.45 17.54 13.70
N GLN A 220 -13.90 18.66 14.29
CA GLN A 220 -13.11 19.87 14.53
C GLN A 220 -11.92 19.64 15.48
N TYR A 221 -11.91 18.52 16.23
CA TYR A 221 -10.89 18.17 17.22
C TYR A 221 -9.95 17.03 16.76
N GLY A 222 -9.84 16.80 15.45
CA GLY A 222 -8.82 15.93 14.86
C GLY A 222 -9.30 14.55 14.39
N LEU A 223 -10.48 14.48 13.77
CA LEU A 223 -11.00 13.29 13.08
C LEU A 223 -10.95 12.00 13.93
N PRO A 224 -11.74 11.92 15.02
CA PRO A 224 -11.84 10.69 15.79
C PRO A 224 -12.45 9.56 14.95
N THR A 225 -11.99 8.35 15.22
CA THR A 225 -12.33 7.12 14.50
C THR A 225 -12.51 5.97 15.48
N MET A 226 -13.44 5.08 15.18
CA MET A 226 -13.69 3.87 15.97
C MET A 226 -13.41 2.64 15.13
N LEU A 227 -12.63 1.69 15.68
CA LEU A 227 -12.41 0.41 15.02
C LEU A 227 -13.67 -0.46 15.16
N LEU A 228 -14.25 -0.87 14.03
CA LEU A 228 -15.43 -1.71 13.97
C LEU A 228 -15.09 -3.06 13.32
N GLN A 229 -15.64 -4.14 13.86
CA GLN A 229 -15.73 -5.43 13.18
C GLN A 229 -17.15 -5.60 12.63
N PHE A 230 -17.27 -6.07 11.40
CA PHE A 230 -18.57 -6.31 10.76
C PHE A 230 -18.57 -7.51 9.82
N ALA A 231 -19.73 -8.17 9.71
CA ALA A 231 -19.96 -9.26 8.78
C ALA A 231 -20.67 -8.73 7.53
N GLN A 232 -19.97 -8.75 6.39
CA GLN A 232 -20.48 -8.26 5.12
C GLN A 232 -20.86 -9.43 4.20
N LYS A 233 -22.02 -9.35 3.57
CA LYS A 233 -22.45 -10.26 2.51
C LYS A 233 -21.58 -10.09 1.27
N VAL A 234 -21.12 -11.21 0.71
CA VAL A 234 -20.32 -11.24 -0.53
C VAL A 234 -20.78 -12.39 -1.43
N ARG A 235 -20.38 -12.33 -2.70
CA ARG A 235 -20.60 -13.40 -3.67
C ARG A 235 -19.30 -13.69 -4.41
N PRO A 236 -18.87 -14.95 -4.53
CA PRO A 236 -17.72 -15.31 -5.33
C PRO A 236 -17.88 -14.83 -6.78
N GLY A 237 -16.79 -14.30 -7.34
CA GLY A 237 -16.76 -13.84 -8.73
C GLY A 237 -17.46 -12.51 -8.99
N GLU A 238 -17.90 -11.78 -7.96
CA GLU A 238 -18.33 -10.38 -8.09
C GLU A 238 -17.29 -9.45 -7.48
N PHE A 239 -17.26 -8.20 -7.96
CA PHE A 239 -16.33 -7.22 -7.40
C PHE A 239 -16.60 -6.91 -5.92
N GLU A 240 -15.55 -6.48 -5.20
CA GLU A 240 -15.66 -6.11 -3.80
C GLU A 240 -15.48 -4.61 -3.58
N ARG A 241 -16.18 -4.09 -2.58
CA ARG A 241 -15.99 -2.75 -2.05
C ARG A 241 -16.10 -2.77 -0.53
N TRP A 242 -15.20 -2.04 0.11
CA TRP A 242 -15.18 -1.85 1.55
C TRP A 242 -15.93 -0.55 1.87
N PRO A 243 -17.05 -0.63 2.61
CA PRO A 243 -17.88 0.54 2.88
C PRO A 243 -17.17 1.50 3.82
N ARG A 244 -17.35 2.81 3.57
CA ARG A 244 -17.03 3.83 4.57
C ARG A 244 -18.20 3.90 5.54
N LEU A 245 -17.92 3.65 6.81
CA LEU A 245 -18.92 3.67 7.86
C LEU A 245 -18.74 4.93 8.69
N SER A 246 -19.87 5.44 9.17
CA SER A 246 -19.93 6.59 10.06
C SER A 246 -20.57 6.18 11.38
N VAL A 247 -19.99 6.65 12.47
CA VAL A 247 -20.49 6.48 13.83
C VAL A 247 -21.02 7.82 14.33
N HIS A 248 -22.16 7.78 15.00
CA HIS A 248 -22.78 8.96 15.61
C HIS A 248 -22.90 8.74 17.12
N SER A 249 -22.91 9.84 17.87
CA SER A 249 -23.24 9.79 19.30
C SER A 249 -24.72 9.53 19.47
N SER A 250 -25.09 8.64 20.40
CA SER A 250 -26.50 8.42 20.75
C SER A 250 -27.17 9.67 21.33
N ALA A 251 -26.38 10.65 21.79
CA ALA A 251 -26.86 11.92 22.29
C ALA A 251 -27.11 12.98 21.19
N ASP A 252 -26.66 12.73 19.96
CA ASP A 252 -26.82 13.69 18.85
C ASP A 252 -28.30 13.97 18.59
N GLN A 253 -28.61 15.23 18.28
CA GLN A 253 -29.99 15.68 18.09
C GLN A 253 -30.70 14.89 16.99
N GLN A 254 -30.01 14.62 15.87
CA GLN A 254 -30.56 13.86 14.74
C GLN A 254 -30.82 12.40 15.12
N VAL A 255 -29.94 11.78 15.90
CA VAL A 255 -30.11 10.41 16.40
C VAL A 255 -31.30 10.34 17.35
N ARG A 256 -31.41 11.28 18.30
CA ARG A 256 -32.55 11.35 19.24
C ARG A 256 -33.88 11.65 18.57
N ALA A 257 -33.87 12.41 17.47
CA ALA A 257 -35.08 12.71 16.70
C ALA A 257 -35.61 11.48 15.94
N ALA A 258 -34.74 10.55 15.53
CA ALA A 258 -35.14 9.36 14.76
C ALA A 258 -34.36 8.08 15.15
N PRO A 259 -34.45 7.60 16.41
CA PRO A 259 -33.59 6.53 16.92
C PRO A 259 -33.76 5.19 16.18
N ARG A 260 -34.94 4.95 15.59
CA ARG A 260 -35.22 3.73 14.82
C ARG A 260 -34.38 3.59 13.54
N LEU A 261 -33.81 4.70 13.04
CA LEU A 261 -32.93 4.68 11.87
C LEU A 261 -31.51 4.22 12.20
N TYR A 262 -31.19 4.06 13.49
CA TYR A 262 -29.86 3.75 13.96
C TYR A 262 -29.81 2.40 14.69
N GLN A 263 -28.62 1.82 14.74
CA GLN A 263 -28.30 0.58 15.45
C GLN A 263 -27.12 0.84 16.40
N PRO A 264 -27.20 0.46 17.68
CA PRO A 264 -26.08 0.54 18.61
C PRO A 264 -24.89 -0.31 18.16
N VAL A 265 -23.67 0.20 18.33
CA VAL A 265 -22.40 -0.52 18.10
C VAL A 265 -21.53 -0.64 19.33
N SER A 266 -21.67 0.30 20.27
CA SER A 266 -21.06 0.32 21.59
C SER A 266 -21.83 1.29 22.50
N ASP A 267 -21.44 1.38 23.77
CA ASP A 267 -22.06 2.29 24.72
C ASP A 267 -21.91 3.75 24.25
N GLY A 268 -23.05 4.40 24.03
CA GLY A 268 -23.10 5.80 23.59
C GLY A 268 -22.94 6.03 22.08
N PHE A 269 -22.75 4.98 21.27
CA PHE A 269 -22.45 5.11 19.84
C PHE A 269 -23.32 4.23 18.96
N VAL A 270 -23.74 4.80 17.82
CA VAL A 270 -24.66 4.18 16.88
C VAL A 270 -24.20 4.34 15.43
N VAL A 271 -24.71 3.48 14.55
CA VAL A 271 -24.51 3.56 13.09
C VAL A 271 -25.86 3.58 12.36
N SER A 272 -25.89 4.17 11.17
CA SER A 272 -27.10 4.21 10.34
C SER A 272 -27.48 2.83 9.81
N ARG A 273 -28.72 2.37 10.07
CA ARG A 273 -29.25 1.12 9.52
C ARG A 273 -29.35 1.14 8.00
N GLN A 274 -29.56 2.32 7.41
CA GLN A 274 -29.57 2.52 5.97
C GLN A 274 -28.20 2.21 5.38
N ALA A 275 -27.13 2.77 5.97
CA ALA A 275 -25.76 2.53 5.54
C ALA A 275 -25.38 1.05 5.65
N LEU A 276 -25.78 0.37 6.74
CA LEU A 276 -25.55 -1.07 6.90
C LEU A 276 -26.26 -1.88 5.80
N ARG A 277 -27.52 -1.56 5.51
CA ARG A 277 -28.31 -2.26 4.49
C ARG A 277 -27.72 -2.09 3.09
N ASP A 278 -27.35 -0.87 2.72
CA ASP A 278 -26.81 -0.55 1.40
C ASP A 278 -25.42 -1.18 1.18
N ALA A 279 -24.69 -1.46 2.27
CA ALA A 279 -23.39 -2.13 2.24
C ALA A 279 -23.45 -3.65 2.42
N GLY A 280 -24.64 -4.24 2.59
CA GLY A 280 -24.81 -5.67 2.83
C GLY A 280 -24.26 -6.15 4.18
N ILE A 281 -24.19 -5.27 5.18
CA ILE A 281 -23.69 -5.59 6.52
C ILE A 281 -24.82 -6.19 7.35
N THR A 282 -24.55 -7.35 7.95
CA THR A 282 -25.53 -8.12 8.74
C THR A 282 -25.28 -8.06 10.24
N GLN A 283 -24.03 -7.87 10.64
CA GLN A 283 -23.60 -7.74 12.03
C GLN A 283 -22.50 -6.70 12.10
N ILE A 284 -22.46 -5.94 13.19
CA ILE A 284 -21.46 -4.92 13.44
C ILE A 284 -21.28 -4.71 14.94
N ALA A 285 -20.04 -4.53 15.37
CA ALA A 285 -19.69 -4.25 16.76
C ALA A 285 -18.39 -3.43 16.82
N ALA A 286 -18.24 -2.61 17.87
CA ALA A 286 -16.96 -1.98 18.16
C ALA A 286 -15.94 -3.01 18.66
N VAL A 287 -14.67 -2.82 18.30
CA VAL A 287 -13.57 -3.62 18.84
C VAL A 287 -13.22 -3.11 20.23
N ALA A 288 -13.77 -3.73 21.27
CA ALA A 288 -13.74 -3.23 22.65
C ALA A 288 -12.35 -2.93 23.23
N GLN A 289 -11.30 -3.63 22.76
CA GLN A 289 -9.94 -3.45 23.26
C GLN A 289 -9.16 -2.32 22.58
N VAL A 290 -9.68 -1.79 21.48
CA VAL A 290 -9.06 -0.68 20.78
C VAL A 290 -9.86 0.56 21.13
N PRO A 291 -9.30 1.50 21.92
CA PRO A 291 -10.01 2.74 22.23
C PRO A 291 -10.22 3.56 20.96
N VAL A 292 -11.08 4.57 21.05
CA VAL A 292 -11.23 5.57 19.98
C VAL A 292 -9.87 6.19 19.68
N GLN A 293 -9.52 6.26 18.40
CA GLN A 293 -8.25 6.79 17.90
C GLN A 293 -8.51 8.01 17.02
N PHE A 294 -7.45 8.72 16.63
CA PHE A 294 -7.53 9.84 15.67
C PHE A 294 -6.94 9.41 14.33
N SER A 295 -7.59 9.80 13.23
CA SER A 295 -7.15 9.47 11.86
C SER A 295 -6.84 7.97 11.66
N GLY A 296 -7.61 7.09 12.30
CA GLY A 296 -7.36 5.65 12.26
C GLY A 296 -7.57 5.08 10.86
N GLU A 297 -6.64 4.25 10.42
CA GLU A 297 -6.71 3.57 9.13
C GLU A 297 -6.21 2.13 9.22
N VAL A 298 -6.90 1.23 8.52
CA VAL A 298 -6.37 -0.12 8.29
C VAL A 298 -5.50 -0.11 7.04
N LEU A 299 -4.21 -0.35 7.23
CA LEU A 299 -3.24 -0.36 6.13
C LEU A 299 -3.31 -1.67 5.33
N ALA A 300 -3.38 -2.81 6.01
CA ALA A 300 -3.35 -4.12 5.37
C ALA A 300 -3.96 -5.20 6.26
N ARG A 301 -4.46 -6.29 5.65
CA ARG A 301 -5.08 -7.43 6.34
C ARG A 301 -4.65 -8.74 5.71
N ASN A 302 -4.25 -9.72 6.52
CA ASN A 302 -4.17 -11.13 6.11
C ASN A 302 -5.21 -11.95 6.89
N ALA A 303 -5.17 -13.28 6.76
CA ALA A 303 -6.13 -14.17 7.41
C ALA A 303 -6.06 -14.15 8.95
N ASP A 304 -4.91 -13.78 9.52
CA ASP A 304 -4.63 -13.89 10.95
C ASP A 304 -4.52 -12.53 11.64
N ARG A 305 -4.18 -11.47 10.91
CA ARG A 305 -3.77 -10.17 11.47
C ARG A 305 -4.29 -9.00 10.66
N VAL A 306 -4.50 -7.89 11.36
CA VAL A 306 -4.83 -6.59 10.77
C VAL A 306 -3.80 -5.58 11.21
N LEU A 307 -3.08 -4.99 10.26
CA LEU A 307 -2.14 -3.89 10.48
C LEU A 307 -2.86 -2.55 10.30
N MET A 308 -2.70 -1.70 11.29
CA MET A 308 -3.39 -0.42 11.41
C MET A 308 -2.41 0.68 11.74
N ARG A 309 -2.82 1.91 11.42
CA ARG A 309 -2.19 3.12 11.89
C ARG A 309 -3.20 4.06 12.51
N TYR A 310 -2.74 4.95 13.37
CA TYR A 310 -3.51 6.09 13.87
C TYR A 310 -2.58 7.18 14.38
N ASP A 311 -3.10 8.39 14.54
CA ASP A 311 -2.40 9.52 15.14
C ASP A 311 -2.59 9.48 16.66
N GLU A 312 -1.51 9.50 17.44
CA GLU A 312 -1.60 9.45 18.90
C GLU A 312 -2.21 10.74 19.49
N THR A 313 -2.04 11.87 18.81
CA THR A 313 -2.60 13.16 19.22
C THR A 313 -3.16 13.95 18.03
N PRO A 314 -4.31 14.61 18.17
CA PRO A 314 -4.97 15.32 17.06
C PRO A 314 -4.34 16.66 16.64
N THR A 315 -3.45 17.27 17.45
CA THR A 315 -3.06 18.69 17.31
C THR A 315 -1.56 18.95 17.09
N THR A 316 -0.70 17.94 17.18
CA THR A 316 0.75 18.09 16.95
C THR A 316 1.22 17.18 15.83
N ALA A 317 2.23 17.62 15.09
CA ALA A 317 2.80 16.87 13.98
C ALA A 317 3.21 15.43 14.40
N ALA A 318 2.35 14.49 14.02
CA ALA A 318 2.67 13.20 13.42
C ALA A 318 3.44 12.16 14.26
N GLU A 319 3.10 11.96 15.53
CA GLU A 319 3.38 10.65 16.14
C GLU A 319 2.31 9.65 15.68
N VAL A 320 2.67 8.93 14.61
CA VAL A 320 1.86 7.85 14.07
C VAL A 320 2.20 6.58 14.83
N VAL A 321 1.18 5.90 15.32
CA VAL A 321 1.33 4.59 15.94
C VAL A 321 0.93 3.53 14.93
N LEU A 322 1.78 2.51 14.79
CA LEU A 322 1.43 1.28 14.09
C LEU A 322 0.99 0.22 15.10
N GLN A 323 -0.06 -0.51 14.75
CA GLN A 323 -0.66 -1.52 15.61
C GLN A 323 -1.06 -2.75 14.80
N ILE A 324 -0.83 -3.93 15.37
CA ILE A 324 -1.35 -5.21 14.87
C ILE A 324 -2.37 -5.76 15.87
N VAL A 325 -3.53 -6.16 15.37
CA VAL A 325 -4.53 -6.93 16.12
C VAL A 325 -4.74 -8.30 15.48
N ASP A 326 -5.09 -9.27 16.32
CA ASP A 326 -5.52 -10.59 15.87
C ASP A 326 -6.89 -10.50 15.18
N ALA A 327 -7.01 -11.04 13.96
CA ALA A 327 -8.21 -10.89 13.15
C ALA A 327 -9.45 -11.61 13.73
N ARG A 328 -9.27 -12.57 14.65
CA ARG A 328 -10.35 -13.39 15.23
C ARG A 328 -10.71 -12.95 16.64
N SER A 329 -9.72 -12.94 17.53
CA SER A 329 -9.86 -12.59 18.95
C SER A 329 -9.84 -11.09 19.21
N LEU A 330 -9.45 -10.29 18.20
CA LEU A 330 -9.36 -8.83 18.25
C LEU A 330 -8.42 -8.30 19.34
N GLN A 331 -7.53 -9.16 19.85
CA GLN A 331 -6.56 -8.77 20.85
C GLN A 331 -5.43 -7.96 20.22
N LEU A 332 -4.92 -6.98 20.97
CA LEU A 332 -3.68 -6.30 20.62
C LEU A 332 -2.52 -7.31 20.62
N VAL A 333 -1.81 -7.41 19.49
CA VAL A 333 -0.64 -8.29 19.34
C VAL A 333 0.65 -7.49 19.45
N TRP A 334 0.69 -6.32 18.81
CA TRP A 334 1.89 -5.49 18.72
C TRP A 334 1.51 -4.02 18.52
N ARG A 335 2.31 -3.11 19.09
CA ARG A 335 2.17 -1.66 18.97
C ARG A 335 3.53 -1.01 19.02
N LYS A 336 3.82 -0.09 18.10
CA LYS A 336 4.99 0.80 18.17
C LYS A 336 4.69 2.18 17.63
N SER A 337 5.33 3.18 18.21
CA SER A 337 5.37 4.52 17.64
C SER A 337 6.31 4.56 16.43
N SER A 338 6.00 5.39 15.43
CA SER A 338 6.91 5.69 14.33
C SER A 338 8.25 6.28 14.81
N ARG A 339 8.30 6.87 16.02
CA ARG A 339 9.55 7.33 16.64
C ARG A 339 10.53 6.21 16.98
N GLU A 340 10.00 5.03 17.28
CA GLU A 340 10.79 3.82 17.52
C GLU A 340 11.20 3.13 16.21
N MET A 341 10.79 3.68 15.07
CA MET A 341 10.97 3.12 13.73
C MET A 341 11.61 4.19 12.82
N PRO A 342 12.92 4.50 13.01
CA PRO A 342 13.60 5.59 12.33
C PRO A 342 13.49 5.56 10.80
N GLN A 343 13.38 4.37 10.22
CA GLN A 343 13.17 4.13 8.80
C GLN A 343 11.82 4.64 8.26
N LEU A 344 10.86 4.96 9.14
CA LEU A 344 9.53 5.49 8.80
C LEU A 344 9.39 6.99 9.15
N LEU A 345 10.38 7.61 9.80
CA LEU A 345 10.26 8.96 10.41
C LEU A 345 9.93 10.10 9.43
N LEU A 346 10.26 9.97 8.15
CA LEU A 346 9.96 10.99 7.14
C LEU A 346 8.60 10.79 6.47
N ASP A 347 8.02 9.58 6.56
CA ASP A 347 6.85 9.16 5.79
C ASP A 347 5.75 8.50 6.65
N GLY A 348 5.87 8.49 7.99
CA GLY A 348 4.94 7.82 8.90
C GLY A 348 3.48 8.24 8.70
N ALA A 349 3.27 9.50 8.31
CA ALA A 349 1.97 10.07 7.98
C ALA A 349 1.40 9.62 6.62
N GLN A 350 2.19 8.98 5.76
CA GLN A 350 1.80 8.49 4.44
C GLN A 350 2.46 7.13 4.15
N LEU A 351 2.12 6.15 5.00
CA LEU A 351 2.53 4.75 4.83
C LEU A 351 1.50 3.98 4.03
N ALA A 352 1.97 3.13 3.12
CA ALA A 352 1.16 2.09 2.52
C ALA A 352 1.67 0.72 2.99
N ALA A 353 0.79 -0.28 2.99
CA ALA A 353 1.18 -1.64 3.34
C ALA A 353 0.52 -2.67 2.43
N GLN A 354 1.23 -3.78 2.25
CA GLN A 354 0.75 -4.99 1.60
C GLN A 354 0.82 -6.14 2.60
N ALA A 355 -0.26 -6.93 2.67
CA ALA A 355 -0.26 -8.14 3.49
C ALA A 355 0.25 -9.35 2.70
N TRP A 356 0.85 -10.30 3.41
CA TRP A 356 1.12 -11.66 2.95
C TRP A 356 0.80 -12.63 4.10
N PRO A 357 0.71 -13.95 3.87
CA PRO A 357 0.28 -14.88 4.92
C PRO A 357 1.10 -14.80 6.21
N GLY A 358 2.42 -14.54 6.14
CA GLY A 358 3.29 -14.43 7.31
C GLY A 358 3.47 -13.04 7.91
N GLY A 359 2.86 -11.98 7.35
CA GLY A 359 3.02 -10.63 7.90
C GLY A 359 2.67 -9.50 6.95
N PHE A 360 3.43 -8.41 7.02
CA PHE A 360 3.18 -7.16 6.32
C PHE A 360 4.46 -6.55 5.74
N TYR A 361 4.33 -5.98 4.55
CA TYR A 361 5.35 -5.17 3.91
C TYR A 361 4.89 -3.72 3.89
N LEU A 362 5.74 -2.82 4.35
CA LEU A 362 5.48 -1.39 4.44
C LEU A 362 6.32 -0.66 3.39
N THR A 363 5.67 0.27 2.70
CA THR A 363 6.29 1.18 1.74
C THR A 363 6.03 2.63 2.14
N THR A 364 6.95 3.50 1.73
CA THR A 364 6.78 4.95 1.90
C THR A 364 5.81 5.53 0.88
N SER A 365 5.47 6.81 1.05
CA SER A 365 4.66 7.62 0.10
C SER A 365 5.21 7.60 -1.33
N ALA A 366 6.54 7.45 -1.48
CA ALA A 366 7.24 7.33 -2.76
C ALA A 366 7.28 5.89 -3.31
N ASN A 367 6.51 4.96 -2.75
CA ASN A 367 6.49 3.52 -3.07
C ASN A 367 7.84 2.80 -2.86
N LEU A 368 8.69 3.36 -2.00
CA LEU A 368 9.99 2.76 -1.69
C LEU A 368 9.85 1.70 -0.60
N PRO A 369 10.60 0.59 -0.69
CA PRO A 369 10.64 -0.42 0.35
C PRO A 369 11.14 0.19 1.66
N ALA A 370 10.36 0.00 2.74
CA ALA A 370 10.76 0.46 4.06
C ALA A 370 11.03 -0.72 5.00
N LEU A 371 10.05 -1.60 5.19
CA LEU A 371 10.11 -2.64 6.23
C LEU A 371 9.29 -3.87 5.85
N VAL A 372 9.75 -5.06 6.23
CA VAL A 372 8.90 -6.25 6.34
C VAL A 372 8.84 -6.65 7.80
N ILE A 373 7.62 -6.82 8.31
CA ILE A 373 7.35 -7.34 9.65
C ILE A 373 6.54 -8.63 9.56
N ASP A 374 6.71 -9.53 10.53
CA ASP A 374 5.90 -10.72 10.65
C ASP A 374 4.56 -10.45 11.38
N ASN A 375 3.73 -11.49 11.52
CA ASN A 375 2.45 -11.44 12.22
C ASN A 375 2.55 -11.16 13.74
N ALA A 376 3.75 -11.18 14.32
CA ALA A 376 4.03 -10.79 15.71
C ALA A 376 4.64 -9.38 15.80
N GLY A 377 4.87 -8.71 14.66
CA GLY A 377 5.50 -7.40 14.58
C GLY A 377 7.02 -7.42 14.74
N GLN A 378 7.67 -8.57 14.58
CA GLN A 378 9.13 -8.64 14.47
C GLN A 378 9.58 -8.19 13.08
N THR A 379 10.61 -7.37 13.03
CA THR A 379 11.23 -6.97 11.77
C THR A 379 11.96 -8.14 11.14
N LEU A 380 11.51 -8.58 9.97
CA LEU A 380 12.19 -9.57 9.14
C LEU A 380 13.23 -8.92 8.22
N TYR A 381 12.88 -7.76 7.64
CA TYR A 381 13.75 -7.01 6.76
C TYR A 381 13.59 -5.52 6.99
N ASP A 382 14.73 -4.83 7.17
CA ASP A 382 14.83 -3.38 7.22
C ASP A 382 15.61 -2.91 6.00
N PHE A 383 14.97 -2.13 5.12
CA PHE A 383 15.57 -1.66 3.88
C PHE A 383 16.40 -0.38 4.04
N GLN A 384 16.47 0.17 5.27
CA GLN A 384 17.06 1.47 5.61
C GLN A 384 16.35 2.65 4.91
N PRO A 385 16.47 3.90 5.42
CA PRO A 385 15.84 5.05 4.78
C PRO A 385 16.38 5.26 3.36
N GLN A 386 15.56 4.98 2.35
CA GLN A 386 15.88 5.32 0.97
C GLN A 386 15.42 6.77 0.72
N LYS A 387 16.33 7.73 0.83
CA LYS A 387 16.05 9.09 0.35
C LYS A 387 16.15 9.07 -1.17
N ARG A 388 15.04 9.30 -1.88
CA ARG A 388 15.14 9.86 -3.23
C ARG A 388 15.73 11.26 -3.06
N LEU A 389 16.93 11.48 -3.63
CA LEU A 389 17.39 12.84 -3.83
C LEU A 389 16.35 13.51 -4.74
N PRO A 390 15.83 14.71 -4.41
CA PRO A 390 14.99 15.42 -5.35
C PRO A 390 15.74 15.51 -6.66
N SER A 391 15.10 15.09 -7.77
CA SER A 391 15.66 15.30 -9.09
C SER A 391 16.06 16.78 -9.18
N PRO A 392 17.28 17.11 -9.64
CA PRO A 392 17.61 18.51 -9.90
C PRO A 392 16.51 19.03 -10.81
N GLY A 393 15.81 20.08 -10.36
CA GLY A 393 14.78 20.72 -11.14
C GLY A 393 15.37 21.06 -12.50
N GLU A 394 14.77 20.53 -13.56
CA GLU A 394 14.94 21.09 -14.89
C GLU A 394 14.14 22.39 -14.89
N ASP A 395 14.80 23.49 -14.53
CA ASP A 395 14.41 24.84 -14.95
C ASP A 395 14.59 24.99 -16.47
#